data_AF-A0A2I3HLV3-F1
#
_entry.id   AF-A0A2I3HLV3-F1
#
_cell.length_a   1.000
_cell.length_b   1.000
_cell.length_c   1.000
_cell.angle_alpha   90.00
_cell.angle_beta   90.00
_cell.angle_gamma   90.00
#
_symmetry.space_group_name_H-M   'P 1'
#
loop_
_entity.id
_entity.type
_entity.pdbx_description
1 polymer ?
#
loop_
_entity_poly.entity_id
_entity_poly.type
_entity_poly.pdbx_seq_one_letter_code
_entity_poly.pdbx_strand_id
1 'polypeptide(L)'
;MVLWLKGVTFNVTTVDTKRRTETVQKLCPGGQLPFLLYGTEVHTDTNKIEEFLEAVLCPPRYPKLAALNPESNTAGLDIFAKFSAYIKNSNPALNDNLEKGLLKALKVLDNYLTSALPEEVDETSAEDEGVSQRKFLDGNELTLADCNLLPKLHIVQVLLLLKNALPVSVSLPNSQIRQSRLFLKSKL
;
A
#
# COMPACT_ATOMS: atom_id res chain seq x y z
N MET A 1 -4.37 3.75 7.60
CA MET A 1 -4.70 4.62 6.45
C MET A 1 -6.19 4.62 6.19
N VAL A 2 -6.81 3.44 6.01
CA VAL A 2 -8.26 3.28 5.78
C VAL A 2 -9.14 4.12 6.72
N LEU A 3 -9.03 3.98 8.04
CA LEU A 3 -9.83 4.76 9.01
C LEU A 3 -9.68 6.28 8.82
N TRP A 4 -8.50 6.75 8.45
CA TRP A 4 -8.25 8.17 8.17
C TRP A 4 -8.98 8.62 6.91
N LEU A 5 -8.85 7.86 5.82
CA LEU A 5 -9.54 8.16 4.55
C LEU A 5 -11.06 8.09 4.68
N LYS A 6 -11.58 7.23 5.55
CA LYS A 6 -13.00 7.20 5.89
C LYS A 6 -13.48 8.46 6.61
N GLY A 7 -12.59 9.24 7.24
CA GLY A 7 -12.98 10.43 8.00
C GLY A 7 -13.76 10.13 9.28
N VAL A 8 -13.73 8.87 9.76
CA VAL A 8 -14.35 8.49 11.04
C VAL A 8 -13.48 8.97 12.19
N THR A 9 -14.08 9.23 13.36
CA THR A 9 -13.32 9.44 14.61
C THR A 9 -12.85 8.09 15.14
N PHE A 10 -11.56 7.95 15.42
CA PHE A 10 -10.98 6.72 15.96
C PHE A 10 -9.80 7.03 16.88
N ASN A 11 -9.48 6.06 17.74
CA ASN A 11 -8.29 6.06 18.57
C ASN A 11 -7.30 4.99 18.08
N VAL A 12 -6.00 5.26 18.25
CA VAL A 12 -4.93 4.29 17.98
C VAL A 12 -4.23 3.98 19.28
N THR A 13 -4.27 2.70 19.68
CA THR A 13 -3.55 2.22 20.87
C THR A 13 -2.39 1.34 20.41
N THR A 14 -1.17 1.75 20.74
CA THR A 14 0.02 0.93 20.49
C THR A 14 0.12 -0.19 21.51
N VAL A 15 0.46 -1.39 21.05
CA VAL A 15 0.60 -2.58 21.91
C VAL A 15 2.05 -3.06 21.88
N ASP A 16 2.70 -3.09 23.04
CA ASP A 16 3.96 -3.82 23.22
C ASP A 16 3.66 -5.32 23.32
N THR A 17 4.07 -6.09 22.32
CA THR A 17 3.85 -7.55 22.27
C THR A 17 4.59 -8.31 23.37
N LYS A 18 5.66 -7.75 23.94
CA LYS A 18 6.41 -8.34 25.05
C LYS A 18 5.79 -8.00 26.41
N ARG A 19 4.97 -6.95 26.48
CA ARG A 19 4.38 -6.42 27.72
C ARG A 19 2.90 -6.07 27.52
N ARG A 20 2.09 -7.06 27.11
CA ARG A 20 0.66 -6.86 26.84
C ARG A 20 -0.09 -6.58 28.15
N THR A 21 -0.87 -5.50 28.18
CA THR A 21 -1.74 -5.17 29.33
C THR A 21 -2.87 -6.19 29.48
N GLU A 22 -3.44 -6.33 30.68
CA GLU A 22 -4.57 -7.23 30.94
C GLU A 22 -5.76 -6.95 30.02
N THR A 23 -6.06 -5.67 29.77
CA THR A 23 -7.14 -5.25 28.88
C THR A 23 -6.93 -5.77 27.46
N VAL A 24 -5.71 -5.66 26.92
CA VAL A 24 -5.39 -6.13 25.56
C VAL A 24 -5.41 -7.66 25.49
N GLN A 25 -4.97 -8.35 26.55
CA GLN A 25 -5.05 -9.81 26.63
C GLN A 25 -6.50 -10.31 26.66
N LYS A 26 -7.40 -9.61 27.39
CA LYS A 26 -8.83 -9.94 27.43
C LYS A 26 -9.52 -9.68 26.09
N LEU A 27 -9.23 -8.55 25.43
CA LEU A 27 -9.83 -8.20 24.15
C LEU A 27 -9.35 -9.09 23.01
N CYS A 28 -8.06 -9.43 22.97
CA CYS A 28 -7.50 -10.28 21.92
C CYS A 28 -6.58 -11.36 22.54
N PRO A 29 -7.17 -12.44 23.08
CA PRO A 29 -6.42 -13.52 23.74
C PRO A 29 -5.42 -14.20 22.81
N GLY A 30 -5.77 -14.34 21.52
CA GLY A 30 -4.91 -14.95 20.51
C GLY A 30 -3.68 -14.11 20.13
N GLY A 31 -3.61 -12.85 20.56
CA GLY A 31 -2.42 -12.02 20.36
C GLY A 31 -2.19 -11.52 18.95
N GLN A 32 -3.18 -11.65 18.07
CA GLN A 32 -3.10 -11.12 16.71
C GLN A 32 -2.96 -9.60 16.71
N LEU A 33 -2.06 -9.09 15.86
CA LEU A 33 -1.93 -7.67 15.56
C LEU A 33 -1.79 -7.49 14.04
N PRO A 34 -2.39 -6.42 13.46
CA PRO A 34 -3.33 -5.51 14.11
C PRO A 34 -4.67 -6.18 14.43
N PHE A 35 -5.42 -5.60 15.37
CA PHE A 35 -6.85 -5.91 15.59
C PHE A 35 -7.64 -4.59 15.70
N LEU A 36 -8.93 -4.65 15.40
CA LEU A 36 -9.87 -3.54 15.51
C LEU A 36 -10.90 -3.87 16.59
N LEU A 37 -11.18 -2.93 17.49
CA LEU A 37 -12.35 -2.97 18.37
C LEU A 37 -13.40 -2.01 17.79
N TYR A 38 -14.54 -2.54 17.35
CA TYR A 38 -15.67 -1.76 16.84
C TYR A 38 -16.90 -1.99 17.74
N GLY A 39 -17.33 -0.95 18.46
CA GLY A 39 -18.29 -1.12 19.54
C GLY A 39 -17.73 -2.06 20.62
N THR A 40 -18.31 -3.25 20.74
CA THR A 40 -17.85 -4.31 21.65
C THR A 40 -17.20 -5.49 20.94
N GLU A 41 -17.16 -5.48 19.60
CA GLU A 41 -16.70 -6.60 18.79
C GLU A 41 -15.23 -6.42 18.38
N VAL A 42 -14.46 -7.51 18.49
CA VAL A 42 -13.06 -7.54 18.12
C VAL A 42 -12.91 -8.24 16.77
N HIS A 43 -12.35 -7.50 15.81
CA HIS A 43 -12.01 -8.00 14.49
C HIS A 43 -10.49 -8.18 14.40
N THR A 44 -10.06 -9.34 13.94
CA THR A 44 -8.67 -9.67 13.63
C THR A 44 -8.54 -9.97 12.14
N ASP A 45 -7.31 -10.10 11.64
CA ASP A 45 -6.98 -10.25 10.21
C ASP A 45 -7.16 -8.91 9.47
N THR A 46 -6.06 -8.40 8.93
CA THR A 46 -6.02 -7.09 8.27
C THR A 46 -6.99 -7.01 7.09
N ASN A 47 -7.11 -8.07 6.29
CA ASN A 47 -7.97 -8.08 5.11
C ASN A 47 -9.45 -8.08 5.53
N LYS A 48 -9.81 -8.89 6.53
CA LYS A 48 -11.18 -8.92 7.05
C LYS A 48 -11.57 -7.62 7.73
N ILE A 49 -10.64 -6.98 8.45
CA ILE A 49 -10.85 -5.65 9.04
C ILE A 49 -11.11 -4.62 7.94
N GLU A 50 -10.33 -4.65 6.85
CA GLU A 50 -10.51 -3.75 5.71
C GLU A 50 -11.87 -3.94 5.04
N GLU A 51 -12.24 -5.18 4.72
CA GLU A 51 -13.55 -5.54 4.14
C GLU A 51 -14.72 -5.07 5.03
N PHE A 52 -14.60 -5.32 6.35
CA PHE A 52 -15.59 -4.88 7.33
C PHE A 52 -15.73 -3.36 7.36
N LEU A 53 -14.62 -2.63 7.41
CA LEU A 53 -14.63 -1.16 7.44
C LEU A 53 -15.20 -0.58 6.14
N GLU A 54 -14.91 -1.17 4.99
CA GLU A 54 -15.47 -0.72 3.70
C GLU A 54 -16.98 -0.90 3.65
N ALA A 55 -17.48 -2.04 4.15
CA ALA A 55 -18.91 -2.34 4.18
C ALA A 55 -19.68 -1.50 5.21
N VAL A 56 -19.13 -1.32 6.41
CA VAL A 56 -19.81 -0.63 7.53
C VAL A 56 -19.71 0.89 7.41
N LEU A 57 -18.56 1.42 7.00
CA LEU A 57 -18.35 2.86 6.84
C LEU A 57 -18.63 3.26 5.39
N CYS A 58 -19.90 3.25 4.99
CA CYS A 58 -20.33 3.45 3.61
C CYS A 58 -21.03 4.80 3.36
N PRO A 59 -21.26 5.18 2.08
CA PRO A 59 -22.02 6.37 1.71
C PRO A 59 -23.48 6.34 2.24
N PRO A 60 -24.12 7.50 2.46
CA PRO A 60 -23.64 8.86 2.15
C PRO A 60 -22.70 9.45 3.21
N ARG A 61 -22.53 8.77 4.35
CA ARG A 61 -21.80 9.32 5.50
C ARG A 61 -20.28 9.24 5.34
N TYR A 62 -19.78 8.19 4.70
CA TYR A 62 -18.35 7.95 4.52
C TYR A 62 -18.05 7.60 3.06
N PRO A 63 -16.88 7.98 2.52
CA PRO A 63 -16.54 7.70 1.13
C PRO A 63 -16.34 6.19 0.89
N LYS A 64 -16.70 5.72 -0.31
CA LYS A 64 -16.28 4.42 -0.81
C LYS A 64 -14.79 4.46 -1.13
N LEU A 65 -14.02 3.47 -0.69
CA LEU A 65 -12.56 3.42 -0.91
C LEU A 65 -12.13 2.26 -1.79
N ALA A 66 -13.01 1.30 -2.09
CA ALA A 66 -12.69 0.21 -3.00
C ALA A 66 -12.36 0.76 -4.40
N ALA A 67 -11.29 0.22 -4.99
CA ALA A 67 -10.88 0.55 -6.35
C ALA A 67 -11.96 0.18 -7.37
N LEU A 68 -12.08 0.98 -8.41
CA LEU A 68 -12.94 0.78 -9.57
C LEU A 68 -12.34 -0.25 -10.52
N ASN A 69 -11.02 -0.15 -10.79
CA ASN A 69 -10.32 -1.06 -11.68
C ASN A 69 -9.77 -2.27 -10.88
N PRO A 70 -10.17 -3.52 -11.20
CA PRO A 70 -9.69 -4.70 -10.49
C PRO A 70 -8.16 -4.87 -10.51
N GLU A 71 -7.51 -4.41 -11.59
CA GLU A 71 -6.05 -4.47 -11.74
C GLU A 71 -5.32 -3.59 -10.71
N SER A 72 -5.94 -2.50 -10.24
CA SER A 72 -5.40 -1.65 -9.17
C SER A 72 -5.12 -2.45 -7.89
N ASN A 73 -5.96 -3.45 -7.60
CA ASN A 73 -5.81 -4.28 -6.40
C ASN A 73 -4.67 -5.30 -6.50
N THR A 74 -4.22 -5.63 -7.72
CA THR A 74 -3.18 -6.65 -7.97
C THR A 74 -1.83 -6.05 -8.37
N ALA A 75 -1.82 -4.82 -8.88
CA ALA A 75 -0.61 -4.10 -9.24
C ALA A 75 0.39 -3.99 -8.07
N GLY A 76 1.58 -4.57 -8.25
CA GLY A 76 2.67 -4.50 -7.27
C GLY A 76 2.53 -5.40 -6.03
N LEU A 77 1.54 -6.30 -5.97
CA LEU A 77 1.33 -7.20 -4.82
C LEU A 77 2.55 -8.11 -4.53
N ASP A 78 3.31 -8.49 -5.56
CA ASP A 78 4.45 -9.40 -5.45
C ASP A 78 5.77 -8.70 -5.06
N ILE A 79 5.82 -7.36 -5.10
CA ILE A 79 7.04 -6.57 -4.83
C ILE A 79 7.57 -6.86 -3.43
N PHE A 80 6.71 -6.86 -2.41
CA PHE A 80 7.16 -7.02 -1.02
C PHE A 80 7.72 -8.42 -0.75
N ALA A 81 7.18 -9.46 -1.40
CA ALA A 81 7.69 -10.82 -1.31
C ALA A 81 9.07 -10.94 -1.96
N LYS A 82 9.25 -10.38 -3.17
CA LYS A 82 10.54 -10.35 -3.88
C LYS A 82 11.59 -9.54 -3.13
N PHE A 83 11.20 -8.38 -2.60
CA PHE A 83 12.04 -7.58 -1.72
C PHE A 83 12.46 -8.37 -0.48
N SER A 84 11.53 -9.06 0.17
CA SER A 84 11.81 -9.89 1.34
C SER A 84 12.82 -11.00 1.04
N ALA A 85 12.71 -11.64 -0.12
CA ALA A 85 13.67 -12.65 -0.57
C ALA A 85 15.06 -12.05 -0.81
N TYR A 86 15.13 -10.91 -1.51
CA TYR A 86 16.37 -10.19 -1.79
C TYR A 86 17.07 -9.73 -0.49
N ILE A 87 16.36 -9.03 0.40
CA ILE A 87 16.96 -8.36 1.56
C ILE A 87 17.43 -9.32 2.66
N LYS A 88 16.82 -10.53 2.70
CA LYS A 88 17.16 -11.61 3.64
C LYS A 88 18.18 -12.58 3.06
N ASN A 89 18.54 -12.46 1.79
CA ASN A 89 19.50 -13.35 1.16
C ASN A 89 20.87 -13.24 1.84
N SER A 90 21.45 -14.39 2.15
CA SER A 90 22.81 -14.51 2.68
C SER A 90 23.75 -15.22 1.71
N ASN A 91 23.27 -15.68 0.55
CA ASN A 91 24.07 -16.38 -0.45
C ASN A 91 24.42 -15.43 -1.62
N PRO A 92 25.68 -14.96 -1.74
CA PRO A 92 26.07 -14.02 -2.80
C PRO A 92 25.77 -14.50 -4.22
N ALA A 93 25.80 -15.81 -4.48
CA ALA A 93 25.53 -16.37 -5.80
C ALA A 93 24.07 -16.16 -6.28
N LEU A 94 23.15 -15.83 -5.37
CA LEU A 94 21.73 -15.58 -5.68
C LEU A 94 21.39 -14.08 -5.79
N ASN A 95 22.32 -13.18 -5.44
CA ASN A 95 22.06 -11.74 -5.36
C ASN A 95 21.48 -11.20 -6.67
N ASP A 96 22.18 -11.41 -7.79
CA ASP A 96 21.81 -10.86 -9.10
C ASP A 96 20.42 -11.33 -9.56
N ASN A 97 20.09 -12.60 -9.30
CA ASN A 97 18.79 -13.15 -9.68
C ASN A 97 17.66 -12.53 -8.84
N LEU A 98 17.85 -12.44 -7.52
CA LEU A 98 16.85 -11.86 -6.62
C LEU A 98 16.66 -10.36 -6.87
N GLU A 99 17.75 -9.64 -7.12
CA GLU A 99 17.73 -8.22 -7.49
C GLU A 99 16.97 -8.02 -8.79
N LYS A 100 17.33 -8.76 -9.84
CA LYS A 100 16.63 -8.72 -11.13
C LYS A 100 15.15 -9.07 -10.99
N GLY A 101 14.82 -10.02 -10.11
CA GLY A 101 13.45 -10.35 -9.77
C GLY A 101 12.67 -9.18 -9.18
N LEU A 102 13.26 -8.49 -8.19
CA LEU A 102 12.69 -7.29 -7.57
C LEU A 102 12.53 -6.15 -8.57
N LEU A 103 13.57 -5.84 -9.35
CA LEU A 103 13.55 -4.80 -10.40
C LEU A 103 12.45 -5.07 -11.43
N LYS A 104 12.27 -6.33 -11.84
CA LYS A 104 11.20 -6.70 -12.77
C LYS A 104 9.82 -6.41 -12.19
N ALA A 105 9.56 -6.73 -10.92
CA ALA A 105 8.27 -6.43 -10.30
C ALA A 105 8.02 -4.93 -10.12
N LEU A 106 9.05 -4.16 -9.75
CA LEU A 106 8.99 -2.70 -9.72
C LEU A 106 8.68 -2.14 -11.11
N LYS A 107 9.26 -2.71 -12.17
CA LYS A 107 8.99 -2.28 -13.55
C LYS A 107 7.56 -2.63 -14.00
N VAL A 108 7.00 -3.74 -13.56
CA VAL A 108 5.58 -4.07 -13.83
C VAL A 108 4.65 -3.04 -13.18
N LEU A 109 4.91 -2.66 -11.93
CA LEU A 109 4.15 -1.59 -11.26
C LEU A 109 4.33 -0.23 -11.95
N ASP A 110 5.57 0.11 -12.35
CA ASP A 110 5.86 1.33 -13.12
C ASP A 110 5.02 1.40 -14.39
N ASN A 111 5.04 0.32 -15.18
CA ASN A 111 4.24 0.22 -16.41
C ASN A 111 2.76 0.45 -16.12
N TYR A 112 2.21 -0.19 -15.08
CA TYR A 112 0.82 0.00 -14.68
C TYR A 112 0.49 1.47 -14.38
N LEU A 113 1.36 2.15 -13.62
CA LEU A 113 1.18 3.56 -13.24
C LEU A 113 1.34 4.53 -14.42
N THR A 114 2.05 4.14 -15.47
CA THR A 114 2.24 4.97 -16.67
C THR A 114 1.20 4.69 -17.75
N SER A 115 0.52 3.53 -17.74
CA SER A 115 -0.54 3.21 -18.70
C SER A 115 -1.85 3.93 -18.32
N ALA A 116 -2.49 4.62 -19.26
CA ALA A 116 -3.79 5.28 -19.04
C ALA A 116 -4.86 4.27 -18.58
N LEU A 117 -5.66 4.64 -17.57
CA LEU A 117 -6.86 3.89 -17.18
C LEU A 117 -8.03 4.17 -18.15
N PRO A 118 -9.06 3.31 -18.20
CA PRO A 118 -10.24 3.55 -19.04
C PRO A 118 -10.89 4.92 -18.82
N GLU A 119 -10.87 5.43 -17.58
CA GLU A 119 -11.42 6.74 -17.23
C GLU A 119 -10.59 7.93 -17.75
N GLU A 120 -9.34 7.71 -18.17
CA GLU A 120 -8.44 8.74 -18.71
C GLU A 120 -8.48 8.82 -20.24
N VAL A 121 -9.06 7.84 -20.92
CA VAL A 121 -9.12 7.79 -22.38
C VAL A 121 -10.34 8.57 -22.87
N ASP A 122 -10.12 9.73 -23.49
CA ASP A 122 -11.16 10.47 -24.20
C ASP A 122 -11.25 9.98 -25.65
N GLU A 123 -12.36 9.28 -25.98
CA GLU A 123 -12.66 8.78 -27.33
C GLU A 123 -12.68 9.87 -28.42
N THR A 124 -12.72 11.16 -28.03
CA THR A 124 -12.82 12.30 -28.96
C THR A 124 -11.52 13.10 -29.12
N SER A 125 -10.46 12.77 -28.38
CA SER A 125 -9.17 13.47 -28.46
C SER A 125 -8.26 12.86 -29.55
N ALA A 126 -7.71 13.70 -30.43
CA ALA A 126 -6.77 13.29 -31.49
C ALA A 126 -5.32 13.17 -31.00
N GLU A 127 -5.10 13.35 -29.70
CA GLU A 127 -3.79 13.44 -29.08
C GLU A 127 -3.55 12.16 -28.29
N ASP A 128 -2.76 11.27 -28.89
CA ASP A 128 -2.37 9.96 -28.36
C ASP A 128 -1.40 10.14 -27.17
N GLU A 129 -1.88 10.68 -26.05
CA GLU A 129 -1.10 10.75 -24.80
C GLU A 129 -1.28 9.44 -24.03
N GLY A 130 -0.72 8.34 -24.54
CA GLY A 130 -0.71 7.02 -23.90
C GLY A 130 -0.01 6.95 -22.53
N VAL A 131 0.33 8.09 -21.92
CA VAL A 131 0.95 8.21 -20.60
C VAL A 131 -0.04 8.78 -19.60
N SER A 132 -0.40 7.98 -18.60
CA SER A 132 -1.30 8.35 -17.51
C SER A 132 -0.81 9.56 -16.72
N GLN A 133 -1.75 10.41 -16.29
CA GLN A 133 -1.49 11.57 -15.42
C GLN A 133 -2.05 11.37 -14.01
N ARG A 134 -2.69 10.22 -13.74
CA ARG A 134 -3.30 9.92 -12.45
C ARG A 134 -2.31 9.97 -11.29
N LYS A 135 -2.80 10.39 -10.14
CA LYS A 135 -1.96 10.52 -8.93
C LYS A 135 -1.69 9.20 -8.24
N PHE A 136 -2.62 8.25 -8.22
CA PHE A 136 -2.62 7.02 -7.40
C PHE A 136 -2.95 5.79 -8.26
N LEU A 137 -2.98 4.58 -7.65
CA LEU A 137 -3.15 3.34 -8.41
C LEU A 137 -4.38 3.35 -9.31
N ASP A 138 -5.50 3.86 -8.79
CA ASP A 138 -6.82 3.76 -9.41
C ASP A 138 -7.41 5.11 -9.85
N GLY A 139 -6.60 6.17 -9.88
CA GLY A 139 -7.07 7.50 -10.26
C GLY A 139 -6.42 8.61 -9.45
N ASN A 140 -7.16 9.71 -9.23
CA ASN A 140 -6.64 10.89 -8.54
C ASN A 140 -6.86 10.90 -7.02
N GLU A 141 -7.65 9.95 -6.51
CA GLU A 141 -7.93 9.78 -5.09
C GLU A 141 -7.33 8.47 -4.55
N LEU A 142 -7.04 8.43 -3.26
CA LEU A 142 -6.51 7.23 -2.60
C LEU A 142 -7.61 6.18 -2.41
N THR A 143 -7.26 4.93 -2.70
CA THR A 143 -8.13 3.76 -2.55
C THR A 143 -7.59 2.75 -1.52
N LEU A 144 -8.32 1.66 -1.31
CA LEU A 144 -7.85 0.51 -0.52
C LEU A 144 -6.57 -0.11 -1.12
N ALA A 145 -6.44 -0.13 -2.44
CA ALA A 145 -5.23 -0.62 -3.12
C ALA A 145 -3.99 0.16 -2.68
N ASP A 146 -4.09 1.49 -2.61
CA ASP A 146 -3.00 2.36 -2.14
C ASP A 146 -2.71 2.15 -0.66
N CYS A 147 -3.74 1.96 0.17
CA CYS A 147 -3.60 1.67 1.59
C CYS A 147 -2.83 0.35 1.86
N ASN A 148 -2.98 -0.63 0.98
CA ASN A 148 -2.28 -1.91 1.06
C ASN A 148 -0.84 -1.81 0.52
N LEU A 149 -0.63 -1.11 -0.59
CA LEU A 149 0.66 -1.09 -1.29
C LEU A 149 1.65 -0.06 -0.71
N LEU A 150 1.23 1.18 -0.42
CA LEU A 150 2.13 2.27 -0.04
C LEU A 150 2.95 1.98 1.22
N PRO A 151 2.41 1.41 2.31
CA PRO A 151 3.21 1.06 3.48
C PRO A 151 4.32 0.04 3.16
N LYS A 152 4.04 -0.92 2.28
CA LYS A 152 5.01 -1.93 1.85
C LYS A 152 6.10 -1.29 1.01
N LEU A 153 5.74 -0.48 0.02
CA LEU A 153 6.71 0.23 -0.83
C LEU A 153 7.59 1.19 -0.02
N HIS A 154 7.04 1.84 1.00
CA HIS A 154 7.81 2.69 1.89
C HIS A 154 8.90 1.90 2.64
N ILE A 155 8.56 0.71 3.17
CA ILE A 155 9.54 -0.18 3.81
C ILE A 155 10.64 -0.60 2.81
N VAL A 156 10.24 -0.99 1.59
CA VAL A 156 11.20 -1.34 0.52
C VAL A 156 12.16 -0.20 0.27
N GLN A 157 11.64 1.02 0.07
CA GLN A 157 12.45 2.21 -0.18
C GLN A 157 13.47 2.48 0.93
N VAL A 158 12.99 2.55 2.18
CA VAL A 158 13.82 2.92 3.32
C VAL A 158 14.92 1.88 3.55
N LEU A 159 14.60 0.59 3.47
CA LEU A 159 15.58 -0.46 3.73
C LEU A 159 16.61 -0.62 2.60
N LEU A 160 16.22 -0.40 1.34
CA LEU A 160 17.18 -0.39 0.23
C LEU A 160 18.16 0.78 0.34
N LEU A 161 17.67 1.96 0.75
CA LEU A 161 18.50 3.13 1.02
C LEU A 161 19.47 2.88 2.19
N LEU A 162 18.98 2.33 3.30
CA LEU A 162 19.81 2.10 4.50
C LEU A 162 20.92 1.06 4.29
N LYS A 163 20.67 0.03 3.46
CA LYS A 163 21.67 -1.01 3.21
C LYS A 163 22.72 -0.66 2.15
N ASN A 164 22.67 0.54 1.56
CA ASN A 164 23.43 0.87 0.33
C ASN A 164 23.26 -0.20 -0.77
N ALA A 165 22.14 -0.93 -0.76
CA ALA A 165 21.99 -2.15 -1.53
C ALA A 165 21.75 -1.87 -3.02
N LEU A 166 21.30 -0.66 -3.37
CA LEU A 166 21.10 -0.23 -4.75
C LEU A 166 21.56 1.24 -4.91
N PRO A 167 22.20 1.60 -6.03
CA PRO A 167 22.49 2.99 -6.34
C PRO A 167 21.19 3.80 -6.45
N VAL A 168 21.25 5.08 -6.07
CA VAL A 168 20.13 6.05 -6.06
C VAL A 168 19.38 6.14 -7.41
N SER A 169 20.01 5.70 -8.49
CA SER A 169 19.44 5.59 -9.85
C SER A 169 18.43 4.46 -10.03
N VAL A 170 18.32 3.50 -9.10
CA VAL A 170 17.14 2.62 -8.96
C VAL A 170 16.11 3.34 -8.09
N SER A 171 15.79 4.56 -8.47
CA SER A 171 14.69 5.30 -7.89
C SER A 171 13.41 4.55 -8.21
N LEU A 172 12.58 4.30 -7.19
CA LEU A 172 11.16 4.04 -7.38
C LEU A 172 10.63 4.97 -8.49
N PRO A 173 9.67 4.52 -9.31
CA PRO A 173 9.05 5.33 -10.35
C PRO A 173 8.86 6.77 -9.89
N ASN A 174 9.22 7.77 -10.70
CA ASN A 174 9.05 9.18 -10.32
C ASN A 174 7.61 9.49 -9.87
N SER A 175 6.62 8.72 -10.35
CA SER A 175 5.23 8.69 -9.89
C SER A 175 5.07 8.20 -8.44
N GLN A 176 5.73 7.10 -8.03
CA GLN A 176 5.74 6.56 -6.66
C GLN A 176 6.48 7.47 -5.67
N ILE A 177 7.59 8.10 -6.09
CA ILE A 177 8.26 9.14 -5.28
C ILE A 177 7.35 10.36 -5.12
N ARG A 178 6.61 10.75 -6.17
CA ARG A 178 5.56 11.78 -6.06
C ARG A 178 4.44 11.35 -5.11
N GLN A 179 3.93 10.13 -5.18
CA GLN A 179 2.87 9.61 -4.31
C GLN A 179 3.28 9.56 -2.83
N SER A 180 4.45 8.99 -2.56
CA SER A 180 5.02 8.90 -1.23
C SER A 180 5.30 10.29 -0.65
N ARG A 181 5.85 11.20 -1.46
CA ARG A 181 6.10 12.59 -1.07
C ARG A 181 4.82 13.41 -0.95
N LEU A 182 3.77 13.18 -1.76
CA LEU A 182 2.48 13.86 -1.62
C LEU A 182 1.82 13.49 -0.30
N PHE A 183 1.80 12.20 0.05
CA PHE A 183 1.20 11.73 1.31
C PHE A 183 1.99 12.19 2.54
N LEU A 184 3.32 12.34 2.45
CA LEU A 184 4.14 12.90 3.53
C LEU A 184 4.08 14.44 3.58
N LYS A 185 3.96 15.13 2.44
CA LYS A 185 3.85 16.60 2.37
C LYS A 185 2.47 17.11 2.71
N SER A 186 1.40 16.34 2.51
CA SER A 186 0.06 16.71 2.98
C SER A 186 -0.12 16.54 4.50
N LYS A 187 0.94 16.11 5.20
CA LYS A 187 0.97 15.84 6.64
C LYS A 187 1.91 16.76 7.44
N LEU A 188 2.55 17.73 6.78
CA LEU A 188 3.32 18.83 7.38
C LEU A 188 2.70 20.15 6.94
#